data_AF-A0A7C9BJM6-F1
#
_entry.id   AF-A0A7C9BJM6-F1
#
_cell.length_a   1.000
_cell.length_b   1.000
_cell.length_c   1.000
_cell.angle_alpha   90.00
_cell.angle_beta   90.00
_cell.angle_gamma   90.00
#
_symmetry.space_group_name_H-M   'P 1'
#
loop_
_entity.id
_entity.type
_entity.pdbx_description
1 polymer ?
#
loop_
_entity_poly.entity_id
_entity_poly.type
_entity_poly.pdbx_seq_one_letter_code
_entity_poly.pdbx_strand_id
1 'polypeptide(L)'
;MDKEIMGIVIEDPRVLVANAYTKNSAIAYTKEKVGDDTLNFILPSSPAIFLNLALQAREQVVEVCKDELFMKVSDYKWQKNSRVLIDFFEIMMTQIIFSYSAIEAFANTSIPEDFIYHPKKKDNRFTESYKKEQTERYISLNEKLKDVLPNIFKVDSPTKLKEWNGYDTLQKLRDRIIHLKSSDTTPSTEVTKTIWGDLIRHQRTDFPSQAHALIGHFIEKEKEHRWFRMFPY
;
A
#
# COMPACT_ATOMS: atom_id res chain seq x y z
N MET A 1 -30.73 -5.98 -23.69
CA MET A 1 -29.31 -5.70 -23.48
C MET A 1 -28.99 -5.55 -21.99
N ASP A 2 -28.89 -6.58 -21.17
CA ASP A 2 -29.36 -7.97 -21.24
C ASP A 2 -29.48 -8.51 -19.81
N LYS A 3 -30.56 -9.26 -19.57
CA LYS A 3 -30.91 -9.87 -18.28
C LYS A 3 -29.94 -10.98 -17.85
N GLU A 4 -28.86 -11.23 -18.59
CA GLU A 4 -27.84 -12.25 -18.32
C GLU A 4 -26.68 -11.78 -17.43
N ILE A 5 -26.55 -10.48 -17.13
CA ILE A 5 -25.54 -10.00 -16.17
C ILE A 5 -25.90 -10.43 -14.72
N MET A 6 -27.13 -10.90 -14.47
CA MET A 6 -27.60 -11.36 -13.15
C MET A 6 -26.97 -12.69 -12.67
N GLY A 7 -26.14 -13.35 -13.48
CA GLY A 7 -25.53 -14.64 -13.14
C GLY A 7 -24.12 -14.57 -12.53
N ILE A 8 -23.48 -13.41 -12.48
CA ILE A 8 -22.15 -13.31 -11.84
C ILE A 8 -22.38 -13.25 -10.32
N VAL A 9 -22.19 -14.38 -9.64
CA VAL A 9 -22.07 -14.41 -8.19
C VAL A 9 -20.75 -13.71 -7.85
N ILE A 10 -20.83 -12.44 -7.43
CA ILE A 10 -19.62 -11.65 -7.16
C ILE A 10 -19.19 -11.87 -5.72
N GLU A 11 -18.53 -13.02 -5.50
CA GLU A 11 -17.98 -13.43 -4.20
C GLU A 11 -16.71 -12.67 -3.84
N ASP A 12 -15.95 -12.17 -4.82
CA ASP A 12 -14.63 -11.60 -4.57
C ASP A 12 -14.71 -10.23 -3.86
N PRO A 13 -14.18 -10.10 -2.62
CA PRO A 13 -14.18 -8.86 -1.87
C PRO A 13 -13.35 -7.74 -2.50
N ARG A 14 -12.44 -8.06 -3.42
CA ARG A 14 -11.48 -7.12 -4.02
C ARG A 14 -12.08 -6.35 -5.21
N VAL A 15 -13.35 -6.54 -5.50
CA VAL A 15 -14.08 -5.81 -6.55
C VAL A 15 -14.35 -4.36 -6.13
N LEU A 16 -14.20 -3.43 -7.09
CA LEU A 16 -14.58 -2.03 -6.90
C LEU A 16 -16.10 -1.88 -6.92
N VAL A 17 -16.61 -1.20 -5.91
CA VAL A 17 -18.04 -0.87 -5.77
C VAL A 17 -18.22 0.62 -6.03
N ALA A 18 -18.92 0.95 -7.11
CA ALA A 18 -19.38 2.30 -7.41
C ALA A 18 -20.41 2.72 -6.34
N ASN A 19 -20.17 3.86 -5.71
CA ASN A 19 -20.98 4.45 -4.63
C ASN A 19 -20.99 3.66 -3.32
N ALA A 20 -19.80 3.39 -2.78
CA ALA A 20 -19.63 2.85 -1.42
C ALA A 20 -20.18 3.75 -0.29
N TYR A 21 -20.70 4.94 -0.62
CA TYR A 21 -21.26 5.93 0.31
C TYR A 21 -22.81 5.95 0.34
N THR A 22 -23.48 5.07 -0.42
CA THR A 22 -24.94 4.98 -0.45
C THR A 22 -25.41 3.53 -0.42
N LYS A 23 -26.58 3.28 0.17
CA LYS A 23 -27.21 1.95 0.32
C LYS A 23 -27.39 1.15 -0.99
N ASN A 24 -27.19 1.76 -2.16
CA ASN A 24 -27.22 1.12 -3.48
C ASN A 24 -25.79 0.98 -4.04
N SER A 25 -25.05 0.02 -3.51
CA SER A 25 -23.74 -0.39 -4.01
C SER A 25 -23.87 -1.08 -5.38
N ALA A 26 -23.36 -0.47 -6.45
CA ALA A 26 -23.29 -1.09 -7.77
C ALA A 26 -21.85 -1.51 -8.08
N ILE A 27 -21.64 -2.64 -8.74
CA ILE A 27 -20.29 -3.09 -9.09
C ILE A 27 -19.80 -2.33 -10.31
N ALA A 28 -18.59 -1.80 -10.22
CA ALA A 28 -17.99 -1.07 -11.31
C ALA A 28 -17.46 -2.02 -12.39
N TYR A 29 -17.82 -1.78 -13.64
CA TYR A 29 -17.30 -2.49 -14.82
C TYR A 29 -16.65 -1.48 -15.76
N THR A 30 -15.68 -1.95 -16.55
CA THR A 30 -15.11 -1.19 -17.66
C THR A 30 -15.21 -1.97 -18.95
N LYS A 31 -15.10 -1.24 -20.06
CA LYS A 31 -15.09 -1.76 -21.41
C LYS A 31 -13.86 -1.22 -22.12
N GLU A 32 -12.96 -2.12 -22.51
CA GLU A 32 -11.69 -1.77 -23.13
C GLU A 32 -11.57 -2.44 -24.50
N LYS A 33 -10.98 -1.73 -25.47
CA LYS A 33 -10.64 -2.30 -26.77
C LYS A 33 -9.19 -2.82 -26.74
N VAL A 34 -9.01 -4.12 -26.92
CA VAL A 34 -7.70 -4.78 -26.91
C VAL A 34 -7.53 -5.53 -28.22
N GLY A 35 -6.76 -4.94 -29.14
CA GLY A 35 -6.70 -5.41 -30.52
C GLY A 35 -8.05 -5.28 -31.21
N ASP A 36 -8.53 -6.38 -31.77
CA ASP A 36 -9.84 -6.46 -32.43
C ASP A 36 -10.98 -6.76 -31.43
N ASP A 37 -10.64 -7.22 -30.23
CA ASP A 37 -11.60 -7.59 -29.21
C ASP A 37 -12.06 -6.39 -28.38
N THR A 38 -13.29 -6.50 -27.90
CA THR A 38 -13.86 -5.57 -26.94
C THR A 38 -14.16 -6.32 -25.65
N LEU A 39 -13.32 -6.10 -24.64
CA LEU A 39 -13.38 -6.79 -23.37
C LEU A 39 -14.27 -6.02 -22.39
N ASN A 40 -15.12 -6.74 -21.67
CA ASN A 40 -15.87 -6.18 -20.54
C ASN A 40 -15.43 -6.93 -19.29
N PHE A 41 -15.00 -6.21 -18.27
CA PHE A 41 -14.54 -6.82 -17.03
C PHE A 41 -14.84 -5.93 -15.83
N ILE A 42 -14.89 -6.56 -14.66
CA ILE A 42 -15.11 -5.89 -13.39
C ILE A 42 -13.86 -5.09 -13.02
N LEU A 43 -14.05 -3.85 -12.58
CA LEU A 43 -12.95 -3.04 -12.08
C LEU A 43 -12.53 -3.54 -10.70
N PRO A 44 -11.25 -3.80 -10.46
CA PRO A 44 -10.77 -4.15 -9.13
C PRO A 44 -10.62 -2.92 -8.25
N SER A 45 -10.72 -3.12 -6.94
CA SER A 45 -10.28 -2.15 -5.94
C SER A 45 -8.76 -2.17 -5.85
N SER A 46 -8.10 -1.12 -6.31
CA SER A 46 -6.64 -1.01 -6.30
C SER A 46 -6.03 -1.17 -4.90
N PRO A 47 -6.56 -0.53 -3.82
CA PRO A 47 -6.07 -0.78 -2.46
C PRO A 47 -6.20 -2.26 -2.06
N ALA A 48 -7.28 -2.92 -2.47
CA ALA A 48 -7.54 -4.31 -2.13
C ALA A 48 -6.56 -5.27 -2.83
N ILE A 49 -6.32 -5.08 -4.14
CA ILE A 49 -5.33 -5.87 -4.88
C ILE A 49 -3.95 -5.70 -4.25
N PHE A 50 -3.54 -4.47 -3.96
CA PHE A 50 -2.22 -4.22 -3.37
C PHE A 50 -2.08 -4.82 -1.97
N LEU A 51 -3.10 -4.72 -1.11
CA LEU A 51 -3.08 -5.42 0.18
C LEU A 51 -2.99 -6.94 0.03
N ASN A 52 -3.72 -7.53 -0.93
CA ASN A 52 -3.67 -8.96 -1.19
C ASN A 52 -2.28 -9.42 -1.63
N LEU A 53 -1.65 -8.70 -2.56
CA LEU A 53 -0.28 -9.01 -3.01
C LEU A 53 0.72 -8.89 -1.85
N ALA A 54 0.55 -7.87 -1.01
CA ALA A 54 1.40 -7.70 0.16
C ALA A 54 1.22 -8.84 1.18
N LEU A 55 -0.01 -9.31 1.39
CA LEU A 55 -0.34 -10.42 2.27
C LEU A 55 0.22 -11.75 1.75
N GLN A 56 0.06 -12.05 0.46
CA GLN A 56 0.63 -13.26 -0.15
C GLN A 56 2.15 -13.30 -0.02
N ALA A 57 2.82 -12.14 -0.11
CA ALA A 57 4.24 -12.03 0.16
C ALA A 57 4.54 -12.22 1.66
N ARG A 58 3.74 -11.63 2.56
CA ARG A 58 3.86 -11.82 4.02
C ARG A 58 3.84 -13.29 4.41
N GLU A 59 2.87 -14.05 3.90
CA GLU A 59 2.69 -15.47 4.19
C GLU A 59 3.94 -16.27 3.79
N GLN A 60 4.53 -15.97 2.63
CA GLN A 60 5.78 -16.61 2.21
C GLN A 60 6.96 -16.25 3.12
N VAL A 61 7.03 -15.02 3.67
CA VAL A 61 8.09 -14.64 4.61
C VAL A 61 7.92 -15.28 5.98
N VAL A 62 6.68 -15.50 6.46
CA VAL A 62 6.44 -16.15 7.77
C VAL A 62 7.13 -17.50 7.86
N GLU A 63 7.13 -18.24 6.75
CA GLU A 63 7.74 -19.56 6.64
C GLU A 63 9.28 -19.52 6.62
N VAL A 64 9.90 -18.36 6.39
CA VAL A 64 11.35 -18.22 6.31
C VAL A 64 11.92 -17.81 7.68
N CYS A 65 12.65 -18.71 8.33
CA CYS A 65 13.35 -18.38 9.57
C CYS A 65 14.77 -17.86 9.31
N LYS A 66 15.22 -16.85 10.07
CA LYS A 66 16.61 -16.35 9.99
C LYS A 66 17.66 -17.45 10.14
N ASP A 67 17.39 -18.44 11.00
CA ASP A 67 18.32 -19.54 11.22
C ASP A 67 18.31 -20.57 10.06
N GLU A 68 17.35 -20.49 9.14
CA GLU A 68 17.36 -21.21 7.86
C GLU A 68 18.14 -20.46 6.78
N LEU A 69 18.20 -19.12 6.88
CA LEU A 69 18.96 -18.29 5.95
C LEU A 69 20.47 -18.36 6.23
N PHE A 70 20.88 -18.47 7.50
CA PHE A 70 22.26 -18.32 7.91
C PHE A 70 22.79 -19.52 8.73
N MET A 71 24.07 -19.84 8.57
CA MET A 71 24.82 -20.79 9.40
C MET A 71 25.99 -20.09 10.07
N LYS A 72 26.38 -20.56 11.27
CA LYS A 72 27.57 -20.05 11.96
C LYS A 72 28.82 -20.67 11.33
N VAL A 73 29.79 -19.83 10.96
CA VAL A 73 31.13 -20.22 10.52
C VAL A 73 32.13 -19.34 11.28
N SER A 74 32.88 -19.95 12.20
CA SER A 74 33.73 -19.21 13.14
C SER A 74 32.90 -18.16 13.92
N ASP A 75 33.37 -16.92 13.97
CA ASP A 75 32.72 -15.79 14.63
C ASP A 75 31.61 -15.13 13.78
N TYR A 76 31.43 -15.56 12.53
CA TYR A 76 30.49 -14.94 11.58
C TYR A 76 29.32 -15.86 11.22
N LYS A 77 28.22 -15.27 10.74
CA LYS A 77 27.11 -15.99 10.11
C LYS A 77 27.18 -15.82 8.60
N TRP A 78 27.18 -16.94 7.87
CA TRP A 78 27.20 -16.98 6.41
C TRP A 78 25.87 -17.48 5.87
N GLN A 79 25.48 -17.02 4.68
CA GLN A 79 24.29 -17.56 4.02
C GLN A 79 24.46 -19.06 3.76
N LYS A 80 23.43 -19.85 4.08
CA LYS A 80 23.40 -21.28 3.79
C LYS A 80 23.20 -21.54 2.30
N ASN A 81 22.29 -20.78 1.71
CA ASN A 81 21.92 -20.87 0.31
C ASN A 81 21.65 -19.46 -0.23
N SER A 82 22.41 -19.05 -1.24
CA SER A 82 22.26 -17.73 -1.84
C SER A 82 20.92 -17.54 -2.52
N ARG A 83 20.35 -18.58 -3.14
CA ARG A 83 19.04 -18.53 -3.79
C ARG A 83 17.95 -18.21 -2.78
N VAL A 84 17.89 -18.96 -1.69
CA VAL A 84 16.89 -18.75 -0.61
C VAL A 84 17.01 -17.35 -0.01
N LEU A 85 18.23 -16.85 0.18
CA LEU A 85 18.43 -15.49 0.69
C LEU A 85 17.96 -14.41 -0.30
N ILE A 86 18.22 -14.59 -1.59
CA ILE A 86 17.76 -13.67 -2.63
C ILE A 86 16.23 -13.71 -2.74
N ASP A 87 15.64 -14.90 -2.79
CA ASP A 87 14.17 -15.08 -2.80
C ASP A 87 13.53 -14.39 -1.58
N PHE A 88 14.13 -14.54 -0.38
CA PHE A 88 13.69 -13.82 0.81
C PHE A 88 13.68 -12.29 0.61
N PHE A 89 14.73 -11.72 0.01
CA PHE A 89 14.76 -10.28 -0.26
C PHE A 89 13.70 -9.85 -1.26
N GLU A 90 13.50 -10.62 -2.33
CA GLU A 90 12.45 -10.37 -3.34
C GLU A 90 11.06 -10.36 -2.69
N ILE A 91 10.76 -11.34 -1.84
CA ILE A 91 9.48 -11.43 -1.14
C ILE A 91 9.31 -10.27 -0.14
N MET A 92 10.35 -9.95 0.64
CA MET A 92 10.32 -8.80 1.57
C MET A 92 10.08 -7.47 0.85
N MET A 93 10.77 -7.25 -0.27
CA MET A 93 10.57 -6.06 -1.10
C MET A 93 9.15 -5.99 -1.65
N THR A 94 8.61 -7.12 -2.13
CA THR A 94 7.25 -7.24 -2.65
C THR A 94 6.23 -6.83 -1.59
N GLN A 95 6.33 -7.39 -0.39
CA GLN A 95 5.47 -7.06 0.74
C GLN A 95 5.50 -5.54 1.06
N ILE A 96 6.69 -4.95 1.12
CA ILE A 96 6.88 -3.52 1.46
C ILE A 96 6.30 -2.62 0.37
N ILE A 97 6.64 -2.88 -0.90
CA ILE A 97 6.18 -2.08 -2.03
C ILE A 97 4.66 -2.09 -2.09
N PHE A 98 4.04 -3.28 -2.05
CA PHE A 98 2.59 -3.37 -2.19
C PHE A 98 1.82 -2.90 -0.95
N SER A 99 2.39 -3.00 0.26
CA SER A 99 1.79 -2.36 1.44
C SER A 99 1.77 -0.84 1.31
N TYR A 100 2.85 -0.23 0.81
CA TYR A 100 2.89 1.22 0.57
C TYR A 100 1.95 1.62 -0.56
N SER A 101 1.95 0.87 -1.68
CA SER A 101 1.07 1.11 -2.82
C SER A 101 -0.41 1.01 -2.45
N ALA A 102 -0.78 0.14 -1.51
CA ALA A 102 -2.16 0.07 -1.01
C ALA A 102 -2.59 1.40 -0.34
N ILE A 103 -1.73 1.97 0.51
CA ILE A 103 -1.98 3.25 1.17
C ILE A 103 -2.05 4.39 0.14
N GLU A 104 -1.14 4.39 -0.84
CA GLU A 104 -1.10 5.39 -1.90
C GLU A 104 -2.35 5.34 -2.79
N ALA A 105 -2.74 4.13 -3.21
CA ALA A 105 -3.96 3.90 -3.96
C ALA A 105 -5.18 4.36 -3.17
N PHE A 106 -5.28 3.99 -1.89
CA PHE A 106 -6.38 4.40 -1.02
C PHE A 106 -6.46 5.92 -0.93
N ALA A 107 -5.33 6.59 -0.69
CA ALA A 107 -5.29 8.04 -0.58
C ALA A 107 -5.77 8.73 -1.87
N ASN A 108 -5.36 8.25 -3.04
CA ASN A 108 -5.79 8.82 -4.31
C ASN A 108 -7.28 8.55 -4.58
N THR A 109 -7.73 7.28 -4.45
CA THR A 109 -9.14 6.92 -4.72
C THR A 109 -10.12 7.53 -3.73
N SER A 110 -9.65 7.97 -2.56
CA SER A 110 -10.48 8.61 -1.54
C SER A 110 -10.74 10.10 -1.79
N ILE A 111 -10.07 10.72 -2.77
CA ILE A 111 -10.27 12.15 -3.07
C ILE A 111 -11.54 12.32 -3.93
N PRO A 112 -12.57 13.02 -3.45
CA PRO A 112 -13.77 13.32 -4.24
C PRO A 112 -13.47 14.20 -5.46
N GLU A 113 -14.26 14.08 -6.52
CA GLU A 113 -14.11 14.87 -7.76
C GLU A 113 -14.19 16.39 -7.53
N ASP A 114 -15.08 16.80 -6.62
CA ASP A 114 -15.34 18.19 -6.27
C ASP A 114 -14.44 18.72 -5.14
N PHE A 115 -13.53 17.90 -4.63
CA PHE A 115 -12.63 18.30 -3.55
C PHE A 115 -11.55 19.27 -4.04
N ILE A 116 -11.36 20.34 -3.27
CA ILE A 116 -10.32 21.34 -3.50
C ILE A 116 -9.43 21.40 -2.25
N TYR A 117 -8.14 21.11 -2.44
CA TYR A 117 -7.15 21.23 -1.38
C TYR A 117 -6.52 22.62 -1.37
N HIS A 118 -6.42 23.20 -0.19
CA HIS A 118 -5.72 24.46 0.07
C HIS A 118 -4.57 24.21 1.05
N PRO A 119 -3.32 24.14 0.58
CA PRO A 119 -2.17 23.92 1.45
C PRO A 119 -2.01 25.09 2.44
N LYS A 120 -1.67 24.77 3.69
CA LYS A 120 -1.34 25.79 4.69
C LYS A 120 0.08 26.31 4.42
N LYS A 121 0.24 27.32 3.56
CA LYS A 121 1.53 28.02 3.41
C LYS A 121 1.81 28.94 4.61
N LYS A 122 3.10 29.11 4.93
CA LYS A 122 3.58 30.04 5.96
C LYS A 122 3.42 31.52 5.59
N ASP A 123 3.23 31.84 4.32
CA ASP A 123 3.18 33.23 3.82
C ASP A 123 1.82 33.47 3.15
N ASN A 124 0.99 34.31 3.77
CA ASN A 124 -0.43 34.56 3.44
C ASN A 124 -0.67 35.27 2.10
N ARG A 125 0.31 35.31 1.19
CA ARG A 125 0.27 36.14 -0.03
C ARG A 125 -0.32 35.44 -1.25
N PHE A 126 -0.33 34.10 -1.28
CA PHE A 126 -0.92 33.32 -2.37
C PHE A 126 -1.58 32.05 -1.82
N THR A 127 -2.90 31.94 -2.00
CA THR A 127 -3.67 30.72 -1.75
C THR A 127 -3.57 29.84 -2.98
N GLU A 128 -2.65 28.88 -2.97
CA GLU A 128 -2.70 27.80 -3.96
C GLU A 128 -3.91 26.91 -3.69
N SER A 129 -4.49 26.40 -4.77
CA SER A 129 -5.63 25.48 -4.71
C SER A 129 -5.40 24.36 -5.71
N TYR A 130 -5.61 23.12 -5.26
CA TYR A 130 -5.41 21.92 -6.05
C TYR A 130 -6.74 21.19 -6.17
N LYS A 131 -7.20 20.98 -7.41
CA LYS A 131 -8.30 20.06 -7.70
C LYS A 131 -7.84 18.61 -7.56
N LYS A 132 -8.77 17.66 -7.52
CA LYS A 132 -8.50 16.21 -7.41
C LYS A 132 -7.27 15.73 -8.20
N GLU A 133 -7.26 15.88 -9.53
CA GLU A 133 -6.15 15.40 -10.37
C GLU A 133 -4.80 16.01 -9.97
N GLN A 134 -4.80 17.30 -9.57
CA GLN A 134 -3.60 17.99 -9.13
C GLN A 134 -3.18 17.51 -7.74
N THR A 135 -4.13 17.23 -6.86
CA THR A 135 -3.87 16.64 -5.54
C THR A 135 -3.27 15.25 -5.69
N GLU A 136 -3.85 14.39 -6.52
CA GLU A 136 -3.36 13.05 -6.82
C GLU A 136 -1.91 13.09 -7.35
N ARG A 137 -1.60 14.04 -8.23
CA ARG A 137 -0.30 14.09 -8.92
C ARG A 137 0.80 14.83 -8.19
N TYR A 138 0.48 15.95 -7.51
CA TYR A 138 1.50 16.87 -7.01
C TYR A 138 1.60 16.91 -5.49
N ILE A 139 0.57 16.48 -4.76
CA ILE A 139 0.61 16.45 -3.30
C ILE A 139 1.21 15.12 -2.85
N SER A 140 2.21 15.20 -1.98
CA SER A 140 2.90 14.01 -1.47
C SER A 140 1.95 13.10 -0.69
N LEU A 141 2.21 11.79 -0.68
CA LEU A 141 1.39 10.87 0.13
C LEU A 141 1.39 11.26 1.61
N ASN A 142 2.53 11.72 2.13
CA ASN A 142 2.67 12.14 3.52
C ASN A 142 1.72 13.31 3.86
N GLU A 143 1.65 14.32 2.99
CA GLU A 143 0.73 15.45 3.12
C GLU A 143 -0.73 15.03 2.89
N LYS A 144 -0.98 14.10 1.96
CA LYS A 144 -2.33 13.52 1.77
C LYS A 144 -2.85 12.89 3.06
N LEU A 145 -2.05 12.04 3.69
CA LEU A 145 -2.44 11.36 4.93
C LEU A 145 -2.53 12.31 6.14
N LYS A 146 -1.71 13.36 6.17
CA LYS A 146 -1.65 14.33 7.28
C LYS A 146 -2.77 15.36 7.27
N ASP A 147 -3.12 15.84 6.08
CA ASP A 147 -3.90 17.05 5.90
C ASP A 147 -5.08 16.85 4.94
N VAL A 148 -4.90 16.13 3.83
CA VAL A 148 -5.98 15.95 2.83
C VAL A 148 -7.06 15.00 3.34
N LEU A 149 -6.68 13.76 3.66
CA LEU A 149 -7.63 12.73 4.08
C LEU A 149 -8.33 13.08 5.41
N PRO A 150 -7.65 13.62 6.44
CA PRO A 150 -8.34 14.10 7.65
C PRO A 150 -9.44 15.13 7.35
N ASN A 151 -9.22 16.02 6.38
CA ASN A 151 -10.22 16.99 5.96
C ASN A 151 -11.40 16.36 5.20
N ILE A 152 -11.15 15.31 4.41
CA ILE A 152 -12.19 14.56 3.68
C ILE A 152 -13.04 13.76 4.68
N PHE A 153 -12.40 12.94 5.51
CA PHE A 153 -13.07 11.98 6.40
C PHE A 153 -13.50 12.58 7.75
N LYS A 154 -13.16 13.83 8.03
CA LYS A 154 -13.47 14.52 9.30
C LYS A 154 -12.98 13.72 10.52
N VAL A 155 -11.72 13.31 10.44
CA VAL A 155 -10.97 12.64 11.51
C VAL A 155 -9.73 13.44 11.86
N ASP A 156 -9.12 13.15 13.01
CA ASP A 156 -7.84 13.76 13.37
C ASP A 156 -6.71 13.25 12.48
N SER A 157 -5.62 14.02 12.41
CA SER A 157 -4.40 13.59 11.73
C SER A 157 -3.84 12.33 12.39
N PRO A 158 -3.44 11.29 11.63
CA PRO A 158 -2.89 10.06 12.19
C PRO A 158 -1.50 10.21 12.80
N THR A 159 -0.86 11.38 12.68
CA THR A 159 0.57 11.60 13.04
C THR A 159 0.98 11.26 14.47
N LYS A 160 0.03 11.17 15.40
CA LYS A 160 0.26 10.80 16.80
C LYS A 160 -0.02 9.33 17.09
N LEU A 161 -0.48 8.57 16.09
CA LEU A 161 -0.86 7.17 16.21
C LEU A 161 0.32 6.23 16.00
N LYS A 162 0.21 5.01 16.50
CA LYS A 162 1.24 3.97 16.31
C LYS A 162 1.36 3.57 14.85
N GLU A 163 0.23 3.55 14.15
CA GLU A 163 0.07 3.24 12.73
C GLU A 163 0.91 4.20 11.88
N TRP A 164 1.03 5.47 12.29
CA TRP A 164 1.88 6.45 11.62
C TRP A 164 3.37 6.14 11.73
N ASN A 165 3.84 5.63 12.86
CA ASN A 165 5.23 5.19 13.00
C ASN A 165 5.52 3.96 12.11
N GLY A 166 4.54 3.07 11.96
CA GLY A 166 4.59 1.96 11.01
C GLY A 166 4.69 2.47 9.56
N TYR A 167 3.84 3.43 9.20
CA TYR A 167 3.90 4.11 7.90
C TYR A 167 5.23 4.79 7.62
N ASP A 168 5.79 5.54 8.58
CA ASP A 168 7.09 6.21 8.40
C ASP A 168 8.22 5.19 8.15
N THR A 169 8.19 4.06 8.87
CA THR A 169 9.12 2.95 8.62
C THR A 169 8.93 2.36 7.23
N LEU A 170 7.68 2.09 6.85
CA LEU A 170 7.32 1.54 5.54
C LEU A 170 7.75 2.47 4.40
N GLN A 171 7.50 3.77 4.53
CA GLN A 171 7.90 4.80 3.57
C GLN A 171 9.43 4.80 3.39
N LYS A 172 10.20 4.82 4.48
CA LYS A 172 11.66 4.81 4.44
C LYS A 172 12.22 3.57 3.75
N LEU A 173 11.65 2.40 4.03
CA LEU A 173 12.06 1.15 3.40
C LEU A 173 11.73 1.15 1.92
N ARG A 174 10.50 1.51 1.54
CA ARG A 174 10.06 1.60 0.15
C ARG A 174 10.92 2.57 -0.65
N ASP A 175 11.16 3.78 -0.13
CA ASP A 175 11.97 4.79 -0.81
C ASP A 175 13.41 4.29 -1.02
N ARG A 176 13.98 3.61 -0.03
CA ARG A 176 15.32 3.02 -0.15
C ARG A 176 15.37 1.84 -1.13
N ILE A 177 14.32 1.04 -1.21
CA ILE A 177 14.19 -0.08 -2.16
C ILE A 177 14.14 0.44 -3.61
N ILE A 178 13.35 1.49 -3.86
CA ILE A 178 13.20 2.06 -5.21
C ILE A 178 14.40 2.93 -5.61
N HIS A 179 15.04 3.57 -4.63
CA HIS A 179 16.20 4.45 -4.83
C HIS A 179 17.43 3.90 -4.10
N LEU A 180 17.86 2.70 -4.50
CA LEU A 180 19.06 2.07 -3.95
C LEU A 180 20.26 3.02 -3.99
N LYS A 181 20.97 3.12 -2.87
CA LYS A 181 22.17 3.94 -2.75
C LYS A 181 23.41 3.10 -3.04
N SER A 182 24.54 3.76 -3.31
CA SER A 182 25.82 3.07 -3.51
C SER A 182 26.17 2.14 -2.35
N SER A 183 25.84 2.51 -1.10
CA SER A 183 26.02 1.67 0.08
C SER A 183 25.26 0.34 0.04
N ASP A 184 24.23 0.24 -0.80
CA ASP A 184 23.40 -0.96 -0.95
C ASP A 184 23.89 -1.86 -2.11
N THR A 185 24.79 -1.38 -2.96
CA THR A 185 25.25 -2.08 -4.17
C THR A 185 26.75 -2.36 -4.20
N THR A 186 27.50 -1.86 -3.22
CA THR A 186 28.94 -2.13 -3.05
C THR A 186 29.21 -2.91 -1.77
N PRO A 187 30.32 -3.68 -1.68
CA PRO A 187 30.73 -4.31 -0.43
C PRO A 187 30.77 -3.32 0.73
N SER A 188 30.28 -3.73 1.89
CA SER A 188 30.12 -2.89 3.07
C SER A 188 30.63 -3.58 4.33
N THR A 189 30.91 -2.80 5.37
CA THR A 189 31.32 -3.32 6.69
C THR A 189 30.13 -3.43 7.64
N GLU A 190 30.33 -4.04 8.81
CA GLU A 190 29.31 -4.23 9.86
C GLU A 190 28.70 -2.93 10.40
N VAL A 191 29.41 -1.80 10.29
CA VAL A 191 28.90 -0.48 10.69
C VAL A 191 28.01 0.16 9.62
N THR A 192 28.08 -0.32 8.38
CA THR A 192 27.33 0.25 7.27
C THR A 192 25.89 -0.28 7.30
N LYS A 193 24.92 0.61 7.48
CA LYS A 193 23.50 0.24 7.41
C LYS A 193 23.08 0.12 5.95
N THR A 194 22.81 -1.10 5.49
CA THR A 194 22.27 -1.40 4.15
C THR A 194 20.77 -1.70 4.19
N ILE A 195 20.08 -1.57 3.05
CA ILE A 195 18.69 -2.01 2.90
C ILE A 195 18.56 -3.50 3.19
N TRP A 196 19.52 -4.32 2.73
CA TRP A 196 19.52 -5.76 2.95
C TRP A 196 19.53 -6.11 4.45
N GLY A 197 20.33 -5.39 5.23
CA GLY A 197 20.31 -5.52 6.69
C GLY A 197 18.98 -5.07 7.30
N ASP A 198 18.37 -4.01 6.77
CA ASP A 198 17.06 -3.52 7.23
C ASP A 198 15.96 -4.57 6.94
N LEU A 199 15.96 -5.20 5.76
CA LEU A 199 15.01 -6.27 5.41
C LEU A 199 15.12 -7.46 6.37
N ILE A 200 16.34 -7.91 6.70
CA ILE A 200 16.55 -8.98 7.69
C ILE A 200 16.06 -8.56 9.09
N ARG A 201 16.32 -7.31 9.51
CA ARG A 201 15.85 -6.78 10.79
C ARG A 201 14.32 -6.73 10.86
N HIS A 202 13.68 -6.44 9.73
CA HIS A 202 12.24 -6.34 9.61
C HIS A 202 11.53 -7.63 9.16
N GLN A 203 12.21 -8.78 9.11
CA GLN A 203 11.65 -10.05 8.62
C GLN A 203 10.32 -10.46 9.28
N ARG A 204 10.06 -10.03 10.53
CA ARG A 204 8.82 -10.34 11.27
C ARG A 204 7.78 -9.22 11.23
N THR A 205 8.05 -8.15 10.51
CA THR A 205 7.15 -6.99 10.46
C THR A 205 6.00 -7.28 9.52
N ASP A 206 4.78 -7.16 10.03
CA ASP A 206 3.55 -7.32 9.26
C ASP A 206 3.15 -6.01 8.59
N PHE A 207 3.83 -5.66 7.51
CA PHE A 207 3.55 -4.44 6.76
C PHE A 207 2.14 -4.39 6.16
N PRO A 208 1.54 -5.50 5.65
CA PRO A 208 0.16 -5.47 5.16
C PRO A 208 -0.83 -5.08 6.26
N SER A 209 -0.70 -5.67 7.45
CA SER A 209 -1.56 -5.32 8.59
C SER A 209 -1.34 -3.89 9.06
N GLN A 210 -0.10 -3.37 9.03
CA GLN A 210 0.17 -1.96 9.33
C GLN A 210 -0.50 -1.01 8.33
N ALA A 211 -0.41 -1.32 7.03
CA ALA A 211 -1.08 -0.55 5.99
C ALA A 211 -2.60 -0.57 6.15
N HIS A 212 -3.17 -1.75 6.39
CA HIS A 212 -4.60 -1.93 6.67
C HIS A 212 -5.03 -1.12 7.90
N ALA A 213 -4.29 -1.18 9.01
CA ALA A 213 -4.60 -0.41 10.21
C ALA A 213 -4.57 1.11 9.98
N LEU A 214 -3.59 1.63 9.25
CA LEU A 214 -3.52 3.05 8.90
C LEU A 214 -4.71 3.48 8.03
N ILE A 215 -5.07 2.68 7.04
CA ILE A 215 -6.26 2.92 6.21
C ILE A 215 -7.51 2.96 7.11
N GLY A 216 -7.60 2.03 8.07
CA GLY A 216 -8.70 1.92 9.03
C GLY A 216 -8.98 3.19 9.83
N HIS A 217 -7.94 3.96 10.15
CA HIS A 217 -8.08 5.25 10.84
C HIS A 217 -9.00 6.24 10.10
N PHE A 218 -8.96 6.24 8.77
CA PHE A 218 -9.73 7.21 7.97
C PHE A 218 -11.18 6.78 7.75
N ILE A 219 -11.42 5.48 7.69
CA ILE A 219 -12.73 4.90 7.37
C ILE A 219 -13.46 4.36 8.61
N GLU A 220 -13.01 4.72 9.82
CA GLU A 220 -13.52 4.17 11.08
C GLU A 220 -15.03 4.45 11.30
N LYS A 221 -15.56 5.51 10.68
CA LYS A 221 -17.00 5.84 10.66
C LYS A 221 -17.79 5.14 9.54
N GLU A 222 -17.10 4.51 8.60
CA GLU A 222 -17.64 3.92 7.37
C GLU A 222 -17.06 2.51 7.14
N LYS A 223 -17.39 1.58 8.04
CA LYS A 223 -17.18 0.13 7.82
C LYS A 223 -18.00 -0.40 6.61
N GLU A 224 -18.35 0.40 5.63
CA GLU A 224 -19.14 0.00 4.46
C GLU A 224 -18.27 -0.61 3.35
N HIS A 225 -16.99 -0.22 3.23
CA HIS A 225 -16.10 -0.78 2.22
C HIS A 225 -15.90 -2.29 2.41
N ARG A 226 -16.51 -3.07 1.51
CA ARG A 226 -16.47 -4.53 1.53
C ARG A 226 -15.03 -5.07 1.57
N TRP A 227 -14.17 -4.59 0.69
CA TRP A 227 -12.77 -5.02 0.63
C TRP A 227 -12.03 -4.76 1.95
N PHE A 228 -12.29 -3.65 2.62
CA PHE A 228 -11.59 -3.34 3.86
C PHE A 228 -12.00 -4.30 5.00
N ARG A 229 -13.30 -4.59 5.09
CA ARG A 229 -13.86 -5.51 6.12
C ARG A 229 -13.46 -6.96 5.91
N MET A 230 -13.34 -7.37 4.66
CA MET A 230 -13.06 -8.74 4.28
C MET A 230 -11.56 -9.04 4.20
N PHE A 231 -10.69 -8.13 4.66
CA PHE A 231 -9.27 -8.40 4.78
C PHE A 231 -8.95 -9.12 6.10
N PRO A 232 -8.11 -10.17 6.12
CA PRO A 232 -7.53 -10.86 4.96
C PRO A 232 -8.59 -11.61 4.16
N TYR A 233 -8.43 -11.62 2.83
CA TYR A 233 -9.41 -12.14 1.87
C TYR A 233 -9.47 -13.66 1.80
#